data_AF-A0A3P7JD19-F1
#
_entry.id   AF-A0A3P7JD19-F1
#
_cell.length_a   1.000
_cell.length_b   1.000
_cell.length_c   1.000
_cell.angle_alpha   90.00
_cell.angle_beta   90.00
_cell.angle_gamma   90.00
#
_symmetry.space_group_name_H-M   'P 1'
#
loop_
_entity.id
_entity.type
_entity.pdbx_description
1 polymer ?
#
loop_
_entity_poly.entity_id
_entity_poly.type
_entity_poly.pdbx_seq_one_letter_code
_entity_poly.pdbx_strand_id
1 'polypeptide(L)'
;MTVHSCTADDGQGIGQQLIDERGCSLDNFLLKNLEYGDDLVAGQQAYVFKFADKPTIFFSCMIRLELKENDTSICPHLSSCSPTSHRSLPVRIPTHLDLVETNDFPKPESVLYDKISYIQ
;
A
#
# COMPACT_ATOMS: atom_id res chain seq x y z
N MET A 1 -9.34 0.52 -8.49
CA MET A 1 -8.00 0.25 -7.91
C MET A 1 -7.76 1.25 -6.80
N THR A 2 -7.23 0.80 -5.67
CA THR A 2 -6.94 1.64 -4.51
C THR A 2 -5.58 1.28 -3.91
N VAL A 3 -4.89 2.24 -3.31
CA VAL A 3 -3.66 1.97 -2.55
C VAL A 3 -4.05 1.48 -1.16
N HIS A 4 -3.61 0.28 -0.80
CA HIS A 4 -3.89 -0.32 0.49
C HIS A 4 -3.06 0.32 1.59
N SER A 5 -1.74 0.33 1.43
CA SER A 5 -0.76 0.84 2.38
C SER A 5 0.57 1.04 1.66
N CYS A 6 1.42 1.91 2.21
CA CYS A 6 2.77 2.15 1.70
C CYS A 6 3.75 2.34 2.85
N THR A 7 4.97 1.84 2.64
CA THR A 7 6.11 1.98 3.54
C THR A 7 7.31 2.55 2.80
N ALA A 8 8.16 3.27 3.51
CA ALA A 8 9.48 3.66 3.01
C ALA A 8 10.60 3.17 3.94
N ASP A 9 11.70 2.68 3.39
CA ASP A 9 12.84 2.16 4.14
C ASP A 9 14.19 2.35 3.44
N ASP A 10 15.26 1.96 4.12
CA ASP A 10 16.65 2.09 3.65
C ASP A 10 17.25 0.76 3.15
N GLY A 11 16.46 -0.31 3.08
CA GLY A 11 16.85 -1.67 2.70
C GLY A 11 17.31 -2.55 3.87
N GLN A 12 17.41 -2.02 5.10
CA GLN A 12 17.93 -2.75 6.28
C GLN A 12 16.82 -3.36 7.16
N GLY A 13 15.60 -3.41 6.65
CA GLY A 13 14.49 -4.16 7.25
C GLY A 13 13.72 -3.44 8.36
N ILE A 14 14.00 -2.15 8.57
CA ILE A 14 13.16 -1.26 9.38
C ILE A 14 12.75 -0.08 8.50
N GLY A 15 11.45 0.05 8.27
CA GLY A 15 10.87 1.15 7.52
C GLY A 15 9.88 1.96 8.32
N GLN A 16 9.30 2.93 7.64
CA GLN A 16 8.32 3.86 8.14
C GLN A 16 7.04 3.74 7.30
N GLN A 17 5.91 3.45 7.95
CA GLN A 17 4.62 3.48 7.26
C GLN A 17 4.24 4.92 6.90
N LEU A 18 3.93 5.15 5.63
CA LEU A 18 3.49 6.44 5.08
C LEU A 18 1.98 6.46 4.84
N ILE A 19 1.43 5.33 4.39
CA ILE A 19 0.00 5.15 4.14
C ILE A 19 -0.48 3.95 4.96
N ASP A 20 -1.49 4.17 5.78
CA ASP A 20 -2.14 3.15 6.61
C ASP A 20 -2.96 2.17 5.75
N GLU A 21 -3.45 1.07 6.34
CA GLU A 21 -4.21 0.04 5.62
C GLU A 21 -5.55 0.53 5.03
N ARG A 22 -6.01 1.73 5.41
CA ARG A 22 -7.21 2.35 4.86
C ARG A 22 -6.91 3.22 3.64
N GLY A 23 -5.65 3.33 3.24
CA GLY A 23 -5.22 4.22 2.15
C GLY A 23 -5.03 5.68 2.60
N CYS A 24 -4.97 5.95 3.91
CA CYS A 24 -4.80 7.30 4.44
C CYS A 24 -3.34 7.60 4.76
N SER A 25 -2.91 8.83 4.45
CA SER A 25 -1.58 9.29 4.83
C SER A 25 -1.48 9.42 6.36
N LEU A 26 -0.36 8.94 6.89
CA LEU A 26 0.05 9.10 8.28
C LEU A 26 0.81 10.42 8.50
N ASP A 27 1.50 10.93 7.49
CA ASP A 27 2.29 12.15 7.58
C ASP A 27 2.02 13.07 6.40
N ASN A 28 1.07 14.00 6.58
CA ASN A 28 0.69 14.98 5.57
C ASN A 28 1.77 16.04 5.29
N PHE A 29 2.83 16.11 6.09
CA PHE A 29 3.98 16.96 5.78
C PHE A 29 4.89 16.29 4.75
N LEU A 30 5.10 14.98 4.82
CA LEU A 30 5.91 14.25 3.85
C LEU A 30 5.13 13.86 2.59
N LEU A 31 3.94 13.32 2.77
CA LEU A 31 3.07 12.82 1.69
C LEU A 31 1.62 13.08 2.08
N LYS A 32 0.88 13.90 1.34
CA LYS A 32 -0.56 14.08 1.62
C LYS A 32 -1.36 12.83 1.25
N ASN A 33 -2.64 12.80 1.62
CA ASN A 33 -3.57 11.80 1.10
C ASN A 33 -3.50 11.73 -0.43
N LEU A 34 -3.58 10.50 -0.97
CA LEU A 34 -3.48 10.27 -2.41
C LEU A 34 -4.70 10.82 -3.14
N GLU A 35 -4.45 11.40 -4.31
CA GLU A 35 -5.47 11.80 -5.27
C GLU A 35 -5.67 10.66 -6.27
N TYR A 36 -6.92 10.26 -6.44
CA TYR A 36 -7.32 9.23 -7.39
C TYR A 36 -7.85 9.92 -8.65
N GLY A 37 -7.16 9.68 -9.76
CA GLY A 37 -7.50 10.25 -11.06
C GLY A 37 -8.38 9.31 -11.87
N ASP A 38 -8.02 9.13 -13.14
CA ASP A 38 -8.64 8.15 -14.03
C ASP A 38 -8.45 6.71 -13.52
N ASP A 39 -9.12 5.76 -14.18
CA ASP A 39 -9.04 4.35 -13.83
C ASP A 39 -7.56 3.88 -13.74
N LEU A 40 -7.23 3.21 -12.62
CA LEU A 40 -5.89 2.69 -12.30
C LEU A 40 -4.81 3.77 -12.05
N VAL A 41 -5.19 5.03 -11.84
CA VAL A 41 -4.26 6.12 -11.54
C VAL A 41 -4.49 6.65 -10.13
N ALA A 42 -3.42 6.65 -9.33
CA ALA A 42 -3.39 7.27 -8.01
C ALA A 42 -2.02 7.90 -7.75
N GLY A 43 -1.98 9.09 -7.16
CA GLY A 43 -0.72 9.77 -6.88
C GLY A 43 -0.88 11.02 -6.03
N GLN A 44 0.24 11.56 -5.57
CA GLN A 44 0.28 12.82 -4.84
C GLN A 44 1.69 13.42 -4.91
N GLN A 45 1.78 14.76 -4.90
CA GLN A 45 3.06 15.45 -4.75
C GLN A 45 3.56 15.30 -3.31
N ALA A 46 4.80 14.83 -3.17
CA ALA A 46 5.45 14.59 -1.90
C ALA A 46 6.67 15.51 -1.72
N TYR A 47 7.00 15.84 -0.48
CA TYR A 47 8.28 16.48 -0.18
C TYR A 47 9.38 15.42 -0.14
N VAL A 48 10.56 15.78 -0.63
CA VAL A 48 11.73 14.89 -0.60
C VAL A 48 12.23 14.76 0.83
N PHE A 49 12.41 13.52 1.30
CA PHE A 49 12.96 13.21 2.61
C PHE A 49 13.98 12.07 2.53
N LYS A 50 14.76 11.88 3.60
CA LYS A 50 15.75 10.81 3.72
C LYS A 50 15.84 10.28 5.14
N PHE A 51 16.33 9.05 5.27
CA PHE A 51 16.79 8.51 6.54
C PHE A 51 18.19 9.06 6.87
N ALA A 52 18.46 9.33 8.15
CA ALA A 52 19.76 9.83 8.59
C ALA A 52 20.87 8.83 8.23
N ASP A 53 21.96 9.33 7.65
CA ASP A 53 23.13 8.55 7.24
C ASP A 53 22.86 7.43 6.22
N LYS A 54 21.70 7.46 5.54
CA LYS A 54 21.37 6.51 4.47
C LYS A 54 21.39 7.17 3.10
N PRO A 55 22.06 6.56 2.11
CA PRO A 55 22.17 7.13 0.77
C PRO A 55 20.95 6.83 -0.12
N THR A 56 20.10 5.87 0.28
CA THR A 56 19.01 5.32 -0.53
C THR A 56 17.71 5.27 0.25
N ILE A 57 16.60 5.37 -0.46
CA ILE A 57 15.24 5.18 0.06
C ILE A 57 14.47 4.30 -0.93
N PHE A 58 13.76 3.31 -0.39
CA PHE A 58 12.89 2.42 -1.13
C PHE A 58 11.45 2.67 -0.72
N PHE A 59 10.52 2.55 -1.66
CA PHE A 59 9.09 2.65 -1.41
C PHE A 59 8.43 1.34 -1.81
N SER A 60 7.60 0.79 -0.93
CA SER A 60 6.81 -0.41 -1.18
C SER A 60 5.35 -0.13 -0.88
N CYS A 61 4.47 -0.47 -1.82
CA CYS A 61 3.03 -0.23 -1.69
C CYS A 61 2.25 -1.50 -2.02
N MET A 62 1.23 -1.78 -1.22
CA MET A 62 0.23 -2.80 -1.51
C MET A 62 -0.93 -2.15 -2.27
N ILE A 63 -1.38 -2.78 -3.34
CA ILE A 63 -2.46 -2.28 -4.22
C ILE A 63 -3.65 -3.23 -4.16
N ARG A 64 -4.85 -2.68 -4.03
CA ARG A 64 -6.13 -3.42 -4.17
C ARG A 64 -6.71 -3.18 -5.56
N LEU A 65 -7.11 -4.25 -6.22
CA LEU A 65 -7.81 -4.21 -7.50
C LEU A 65 -9.28 -4.56 -7.29
N GLU A 66 -10.15 -3.83 -7.98
CA GLU A 66 -11.60 -3.99 -7.93
C GLU A 66 -12.12 -3.95 -9.36
N LEU A 67 -13.15 -4.74 -9.63
CA LEU A 67 -13.80 -4.77 -10.94
C LEU A 67 -14.81 -3.62 -11.02
N LYS A 68 -14.69 -2.82 -12.08
CA LYS A 68 -15.65 -1.77 -12.42
C LYS A 68 -16.76 -2.40 -13.26
N GLU A 69 -18.00 -2.42 -12.75
CA GLU A 69 -19.13 -3.08 -13.41
C GLU A 69 -19.64 -2.28 -14.63
N ASN A 70 -19.55 -0.94 -14.56
CA ASN A 70 -19.87 -0.03 -15.65
C ASN A 70 -19.08 1.29 -15.53
N ASP A 71 -19.02 2.08 -16.60
CA ASP A 71 -18.26 3.34 -16.64
C ASP A 71 -18.70 4.37 -15.57
N THR A 72 -19.93 4.26 -15.06
CA THR A 72 -20.48 5.12 -14.02
C THR A 72 -20.20 4.65 -12.59
N SER A 73 -19.73 3.41 -12.42
CA SER A 73 -19.44 2.82 -11.11
C SER A 73 -18.11 3.36 -10.59
N ILE A 74 -18.16 3.95 -9.39
CA ILE A 74 -16.98 4.47 -8.70
C ILE A 74 -16.48 3.36 -7.78
N CYS A 75 -15.20 3.02 -7.85
CA CYS A 75 -14.57 2.11 -6.89
C CYS A 75 -14.72 2.69 -5.47
N PRO A 76 -15.22 1.93 -4.48
CA PRO A 76 -15.34 2.39 -3.11
C PRO A 76 -13.96 2.64 -2.49
N HIS A 77 -13.44 3.86 -2.65
CA HIS A 77 -12.28 4.32 -1.90
C HIS A 77 -12.76 4.95 -0.59
N LEU A 78 -12.29 4.45 0.56
CA LEU A 78 -12.56 5.06 1.87
C LEU A 78 -11.82 6.40 1.97
N SER A 79 -12.42 7.47 1.44
CA SER A 79 -11.82 8.81 1.42
C SER A 79 -12.01 9.61 2.71
N SER A 80 -12.57 9.04 3.77
CA SER A 80 -12.73 9.74 5.06
C SER A 80 -11.45 9.69 5.89
N CYS A 81 -10.33 10.14 5.31
CA CYS A 81 -9.11 10.38 6.05
C CYS A 81 -9.28 11.64 6.90
N SER A 82 -9.65 11.46 8.17
CA SER A 82 -9.71 12.56 9.14
C SER A 82 -8.30 13.13 9.34
N PRO A 83 -8.13 14.44 9.58
CA PRO A 83 -6.83 15.07 9.87
C PRO A 83 -6.29 14.71 11.27
N THR A 84 -6.57 13.51 11.78
CA THR A 84 -5.86 12.99 12.94
C THR A 84 -4.43 12.69 12.49
N SER A 85 -3.48 13.48 12.99
CA SER A 85 -2.04 13.27 12.86
C SER A 85 -1.67 11.90 13.44
N HIS A 86 -1.84 10.84 12.66
CA HIS A 86 -1.42 9.51 13.03
C HIS A 86 0.09 9.46 12.87
N ARG A 87 0.83 9.52 13.98
CA ARG A 87 2.28 9.44 13.94
C ARG A 87 2.70 8.16 13.20
N SER A 88 3.50 8.34 12.15
CA SER A 88 4.06 7.25 11.38
C SER A 88 4.75 6.25 12.32
N LEU A 89 4.37 4.96 12.25
CA LEU A 89 4.94 3.91 13.09
C LEU A 89 6.06 3.14 12.37
N PRO A 90 7.16 2.80 13.05
CA PRO A 90 8.19 1.95 12.46
C PRO A 90 7.62 0.55 12.19
N VAL A 91 7.91 0.02 11.00
CA VAL A 91 7.44 -1.30 10.55
C VAL A 91 8.65 -2.15 10.17
N ARG A 92 8.58 -3.45 10.50
CA ARG A 92 9.59 -4.41 10.04
C ARG A 92 9.29 -4.79 8.60
N ILE A 93 10.30 -4.70 7.75
CA ILE A 93 10.21 -4.98 6.33
C ILE A 93 11.23 -6.08 6.00
N PRO A 94 10.96 -7.00 5.07
CA PRO A 94 11.97 -7.92 4.57
C PRO A 94 13.18 -7.12 4.06
N THR A 95 14.40 -7.55 4.40
CA THR A 95 15.58 -6.88 3.85
C THR A 95 15.66 -7.18 2.35
N HIS A 96 16.33 -6.30 1.60
CA HIS A 96 16.54 -6.56 0.18
C HIS A 96 17.33 -7.85 -0.08
N LEU A 97 18.13 -8.32 0.89
CA LEU A 97 18.80 -9.64 0.81
C LEU A 97 17.79 -10.79 0.90
N ASP A 98 16.78 -10.67 1.76
CA ASP A 98 15.73 -11.69 1.92
C ASP A 98 14.87 -11.83 0.65
N LEU A 99 14.61 -10.71 -0.05
CA LEU A 99 13.82 -10.70 -1.29
C LEU A 99 14.52 -11.42 -2.47
N VAL A 100 15.84 -11.56 -2.43
CA VAL A 100 16.59 -12.30 -3.46
C VAL A 100 16.42 -13.82 -3.29
N GLU A 101 16.17 -14.30 -2.06
CA GLU A 101 15.88 -15.71 -1.80
C GLU A 101 14.43 -16.08 -2.14
N THR A 102 13.49 -15.14 -2.13
CA THR A 102 12.05 -15.40 -2.35
C THR A 102 11.57 -15.05 -3.76
N ASN A 103 12.25 -15.53 -4.81
CA ASN A 103 11.67 -15.54 -6.16
C ASN A 103 10.41 -16.44 -6.27
N ASP A 104 9.96 -17.04 -5.17
CA ASP A 104 8.63 -17.63 -5.04
C ASP A 104 7.69 -16.54 -4.49
N PHE A 105 6.83 -16.01 -5.36
CA PHE A 105 5.69 -15.19 -4.94
C PHE A 105 4.95 -15.92 -3.80
N PRO A 106 4.74 -15.30 -2.62
CA PRO A 106 3.92 -15.91 -1.58
C PRO A 106 2.50 -16.05 -2.15
N LYS A 107 2.14 -17.28 -2.54
CA LYS A 107 0.76 -17.61 -2.89
C LYS A 107 -0.10 -17.40 -1.65
N PRO A 108 -1.24 -16.70 -1.74
CA PRO A 108 -2.19 -16.70 -0.64
C PRO A 108 -2.53 -18.16 -0.30
N GLU A 109 -2.51 -18.51 1.00
CA GLU A 109 -2.97 -19.81 1.46
C GLU A 109 -4.33 -20.10 0.84
N SER A 110 -4.45 -21.26 0.18
CA SER A 110 -5.65 -21.68 -0.52
C SER A 110 -6.81 -21.74 0.46
N VAL A 111 -7.60 -20.68 0.54
CA VAL A 111 -8.88 -20.70 1.25
C VAL A 111 -9.82 -21.56 0.41
N LEU A 112 -10.10 -22.73 0.96
CA LEU A 112 -11.02 -23.78 0.55
C LEU A 112 -12.23 -23.26 -0.26
N TYR A 113 -12.11 -23.20 -1.59
CA TYR A 113 -13.26 -23.26 -2.49
C TYR A 113 -13.70 -24.72 -2.61
N ASP A 114 -14.34 -25.22 -1.57
CA ASP A 114 -15.02 -26.52 -1.62
C ASP A 114 -16.38 -26.39 -0.91
N LYS A 115 -17.36 -25.91 -1.69
CA LYS A 115 -18.81 -26.23 -1.64
C LYS A 115 -19.59 -25.26 -2.53
N ILE A 116 -19.38 -25.34 -3.84
CA ILE A 116 -20.50 -25.14 -4.77
C ILE A 116 -20.86 -26.54 -5.24
N SER A 117 -21.69 -27.19 -4.43
CA SER A 117 -22.34 -28.44 -4.80
C SER A 117 -23.20 -28.18 -6.03
N TYR A 118 -22.95 -28.98 -7.07
CA TYR A 118 -23.79 -29.10 -8.26
C TYR A 118 -25.28 -29.18 -7.88
N ILE A 119 -26.08 -28.30 -8.49
CA ILE A 119 -27.51 -28.52 -8.66
C ILE A 119 -27.63 -29.57 -9.77
N GLN A 120 -28.22 -30.72 -9.43
CA GLN A 120 -28.88 -31.61 -10.38
C GLN A 120 -30.34 -31.76 -9.95
#